data_AF-A0A356K1F5-F1
#
_entry.id   AF-A0A356K1F5-F1
#
_cell.length_a   1.000
_cell.length_b   1.000
_cell.length_c   1.000
_cell.angle_alpha   90.00
_cell.angle_beta   90.00
_cell.angle_gamma   90.00
#
_symmetry.space_group_name_H-M   'P 1'
#
loop_
_entity.id
_entity.type
_entity.pdbx_description
1 polymer ?
#
loop_
_entity_poly.entity_id
_entity_poly.type
_entity_poly.pdbx_seq_one_letter_code
_entity_poly.pdbx_strand_id
1 'polypeptide(L)'
;MEFTNVEDTSSQKMNVPLNGSVLQPPSNVANDEPLNFDDELGDINPTVIKIIGCGGGGSSAVQRMIEDGVSGVQFIVLNTDKQALHKSTAQLRVPIGQKITGGLGAGGNPAVGENAAKEDAERISRIISGANMVIITAGMGGGTGTGSAPVVAELSHNAGILTIAVVTTPFEFEGKVRMDNAMEGLEKLRQNVDSLIVLPNDLIFKAVENVDHRMTFREQFKFADGLLCAGVKGITELITQPGDINLDFADVRKIMYGSGDSILGVGKGKGGNRVNEAVEGAIANPLLENRQIDGARKILINITSNGNLDLEETQDIVNLIKHSAS
;
A
#
# COMPACT_ATOMS: atom_id res chain seq x y z
N MET A 1 -5.96 26.64 -18.70
CA MET A 1 -6.01 28.11 -18.85
C MET A 1 -5.17 28.68 -17.73
N GLU A 2 -3.98 29.18 -18.07
CA GLU A 2 -3.15 29.98 -17.16
C GLU A 2 -3.72 31.38 -17.04
N PHE A 3 -3.71 31.93 -15.82
CA PHE A 3 -3.56 33.35 -15.58
C PHE A 3 -2.71 33.55 -14.32
N THR A 4 -1.48 34.02 -14.52
CA THR A 4 -0.69 34.75 -13.53
C THR A 4 -1.28 36.14 -13.31
N ASN A 5 -1.33 36.61 -12.07
CA ASN A 5 -1.07 38.01 -11.75
C ASN A 5 -0.49 38.13 -10.34
N VAL A 6 0.65 38.81 -10.30
CA VAL A 6 1.37 39.33 -9.14
C VAL A 6 0.64 40.58 -8.67
N GLU A 7 0.43 40.74 -7.35
CA GLU A 7 0.71 42.00 -6.64
C GLU A 7 0.55 41.83 -5.12
N ASP A 8 1.62 42.21 -4.44
CA ASP A 8 1.83 42.32 -3.00
C ASP A 8 1.33 43.71 -2.55
N THR A 9 0.48 43.78 -1.51
CA THR A 9 0.40 44.96 -0.63
C THR A 9 -0.02 44.55 0.76
N SER A 10 0.97 44.47 1.64
CA SER A 10 0.83 44.45 3.10
C SER A 10 0.32 45.80 3.64
N SER A 11 -0.59 45.77 4.63
CA SER A 11 -0.63 46.80 5.67
C SER A 11 -1.49 46.37 6.87
N GLN A 12 -0.88 46.26 8.05
CA GLN A 12 -1.43 46.85 9.28
C GLN A 12 -0.33 47.14 10.30
N LYS A 13 -0.31 48.39 10.77
CA LYS A 13 0.64 48.98 11.74
C LYS A 13 0.07 48.88 13.16
N MET A 14 0.95 48.77 14.15
CA MET A 14 0.63 49.14 15.52
C MET A 14 1.85 49.82 16.17
N ASN A 15 1.65 51.04 16.72
CA ASN A 15 2.65 51.81 17.47
C ASN A 15 2.28 51.83 18.95
N VAL A 16 3.26 51.60 19.84
CA VAL A 16 3.19 51.97 21.26
C VAL A 16 4.56 52.58 21.63
N PRO A 17 4.64 53.80 22.20
CA PRO A 17 5.90 54.35 22.67
C PRO A 17 6.14 53.95 24.13
N LEU A 18 7.41 53.92 24.57
CA LEU A 18 7.88 54.59 25.79
C LEU A 18 9.40 54.47 25.93
N ASN A 19 10.04 55.61 26.21
CA ASN A 19 11.48 55.84 26.33
C ASN A 19 12.18 54.97 27.38
N GLY A 20 13.40 54.50 27.06
CA GLY A 20 14.34 54.00 28.06
C GLY A 20 15.67 53.52 27.46
N SER A 21 16.71 54.35 27.55
CA SER A 21 18.15 54.08 27.33
C SER A 21 18.58 53.43 26.01
N VAL A 22 19.30 54.20 25.19
CA VAL A 22 20.13 53.70 24.09
C VAL A 22 21.26 52.85 24.68
N LEU A 23 21.12 51.53 24.64
CA LEU A 23 22.27 50.63 24.69
C LEU A 23 22.96 50.73 23.33
N GLN A 24 24.23 51.17 23.32
CA GLN A 24 25.07 51.06 22.13
C GLN A 24 25.13 49.58 21.71
N PRO A 25 24.97 49.26 20.41
CA PRO A 25 25.20 47.90 19.95
C PRO A 25 26.68 47.56 20.17
N PRO A 26 27.01 46.31 20.51
CA PRO A 26 28.40 45.88 20.54
C PRO A 26 28.97 46.05 19.13
N SER A 27 29.96 46.94 19.00
CA SER A 27 30.76 47.11 17.80
C SER A 27 31.69 45.91 17.64
N ASN A 28 31.18 44.86 17.01
CA ASN A 28 31.85 43.81 16.25
C ASN A 28 30.98 42.55 16.27
N VAL A 29 29.94 42.54 15.45
CA VAL A 29 29.49 41.29 14.85
C VAL A 29 30.05 41.36 13.43
N ALA A 30 31.04 40.52 13.14
CA ALA A 30 31.50 40.35 11.77
C ALA A 30 30.27 40.11 10.89
N ASN A 31 30.27 40.66 9.68
CA ASN A 31 29.31 40.28 8.66
C ASN A 31 29.57 38.82 8.28
N ASP A 32 29.17 37.89 9.15
CA ASP A 32 29.07 36.49 8.79
C ASP A 32 27.86 36.42 7.87
N GLU A 33 28.09 36.02 6.61
CA GLU A 33 27.01 35.67 5.71
C GLU A 33 26.07 34.71 6.44
N PRO A 34 24.73 34.86 6.28
CA PRO A 34 23.80 33.91 6.86
C PRO A 34 24.20 32.52 6.39
N LEU A 35 24.45 31.62 7.35
CA LEU A 35 24.77 30.21 7.06
C LEU A 35 23.64 29.64 6.21
N ASN A 36 23.90 29.49 4.91
CA ASN A 36 22.96 28.94 3.95
C ASN A 36 23.25 27.44 3.83
N PHE A 37 22.44 26.63 4.50
CA PHE A 37 22.48 25.18 4.43
C PHE A 37 21.58 24.61 3.33
N ASP A 38 20.97 25.46 2.49
CA ASP A 38 20.07 25.00 1.42
C ASP A 38 20.83 24.14 0.40
N ASP A 39 22.12 24.40 0.19
CA ASP A 39 23.00 23.58 -0.65
C ASP A 39 23.28 22.19 -0.03
N GLU A 40 23.16 22.03 1.29
CA GLU A 40 23.29 20.74 2.01
C GLU A 40 22.00 19.91 1.97
N LEU A 41 20.85 20.51 1.63
CA LEU A 41 19.59 19.79 1.51
C LEU A 41 19.61 18.77 0.36
N GLY A 42 20.41 19.01 -0.68
CA GLY A 42 20.55 18.13 -1.84
C GLY A 42 19.23 17.82 -2.57
N ASP A 43 19.27 16.86 -3.49
CA ASP A 43 18.03 16.32 -4.07
C ASP A 43 17.31 15.45 -3.02
N ILE A 44 16.02 15.72 -2.77
CA ILE A 44 15.17 14.83 -1.97
C ILE A 44 15.19 13.47 -2.64
N ASN A 45 15.80 12.46 -2.02
CA ASN A 45 15.84 11.11 -2.55
C ASN A 45 14.49 10.44 -2.22
N PRO A 46 13.51 10.42 -3.14
CA PRO A 46 12.16 10.02 -2.79
C PRO A 46 12.15 8.51 -2.57
N THR A 47 11.41 8.05 -1.55
CA THR A 47 11.23 6.62 -1.31
C THR A 47 10.68 5.94 -2.57
N VAL A 48 11.45 5.03 -3.16
CA VAL A 48 11.06 4.32 -4.37
C VAL A 48 10.21 3.11 -3.98
N ILE A 49 8.92 3.20 -4.26
CA ILE A 49 7.95 2.13 -4.03
C ILE A 49 7.52 1.50 -5.36
N LYS A 50 7.60 0.17 -5.44
CA LYS A 50 7.17 -0.59 -6.62
C LYS A 50 6.04 -1.54 -6.24
N ILE A 51 4.91 -1.44 -6.95
CA ILE A 51 3.77 -2.33 -6.78
C ILE A 51 3.78 -3.33 -7.93
N ILE A 52 3.77 -4.62 -7.59
CA ILE A 52 3.95 -5.72 -8.52
C ILE A 52 2.73 -6.64 -8.51
N GLY A 53 1.89 -6.53 -9.54
CA GLY A 53 0.74 -7.40 -9.76
C GLY A 53 1.12 -8.71 -10.45
N CYS A 54 0.99 -9.84 -9.76
CA CYS A 54 1.31 -11.16 -10.28
C CYS A 54 0.05 -11.90 -10.79
N GLY A 55 0.06 -12.28 -12.06
CA GLY A 55 -1.03 -13.00 -12.71
C GLY A 55 -2.29 -12.14 -12.91
N GLY A 56 -3.42 -12.81 -13.20
CA GLY A 56 -4.68 -12.13 -13.52
C GLY A 56 -5.23 -11.28 -12.37
N GLY A 57 -5.42 -11.87 -11.19
CA GLY A 57 -5.96 -11.15 -10.02
C GLY A 57 -5.06 -9.98 -9.59
N GLY A 58 -3.74 -10.18 -9.53
CA GLY A 58 -2.81 -9.10 -9.22
C GLY A 58 -2.80 -7.99 -10.28
N SER A 59 -2.95 -8.34 -11.56
CA SER A 59 -3.07 -7.33 -12.64
C SER A 59 -4.37 -6.54 -12.52
N SER A 60 -5.49 -7.17 -12.16
CA SER A 60 -6.76 -6.48 -11.91
C SER A 60 -6.66 -5.52 -10.73
N ALA A 61 -6.05 -5.94 -9.63
CA ALA A 61 -5.82 -5.10 -8.46
C ALA A 61 -4.94 -3.88 -8.79
N VAL A 62 -3.85 -4.06 -9.55
CA VAL A 62 -3.02 -2.94 -10.04
C VAL A 62 -3.81 -2.00 -10.93
N GLN A 63 -4.60 -2.53 -11.87
CA GLN A 63 -5.45 -1.71 -12.74
C GLN A 63 -6.42 -0.86 -11.91
N ARG A 64 -6.98 -1.42 -10.84
CA ARG A 64 -7.85 -0.69 -9.93
C ARG A 64 -7.13 0.41 -9.16
N MET A 65 -5.91 0.17 -8.68
CA MET A 65 -5.09 1.19 -8.01
C MET A 65 -4.78 2.38 -8.92
N ILE A 66 -4.52 2.11 -10.21
CA ILE A 66 -4.32 3.15 -11.22
C ILE A 66 -5.61 3.97 -11.42
N GLU A 67 -6.77 3.30 -11.51
CA GLU A 67 -8.08 3.95 -11.65
C GLU A 67 -8.46 4.79 -10.43
N ASP A 68 -8.12 4.33 -9.22
CA ASP A 68 -8.36 5.03 -7.95
C ASP A 68 -7.32 6.14 -7.67
N GLY A 69 -6.38 6.38 -8.60
CA GLY A 69 -5.47 7.52 -8.56
C GLY A 69 -4.29 7.38 -7.59
N VAL A 70 -3.91 6.16 -7.22
CA VAL A 70 -2.74 5.92 -6.34
C VAL A 70 -1.47 6.44 -7.05
N SER A 71 -0.70 7.28 -6.35
CA SER A 71 0.45 8.01 -6.90
C SER A 71 1.70 7.86 -6.02
N GLY A 72 2.86 8.31 -6.52
CA GLY A 72 4.15 8.15 -5.83
C GLY A 72 4.73 6.73 -5.88
N VAL A 73 4.20 5.88 -6.77
CA VAL A 73 4.55 4.46 -6.89
C VAL A 73 4.73 4.07 -8.36
N GLN A 74 5.53 3.03 -8.61
CA GLN A 74 5.66 2.42 -9.94
C GLN A 74 4.80 1.16 -10.02
N PHE A 75 3.83 1.11 -10.94
CA PHE A 75 3.05 -0.10 -11.18
C PHE A 75 3.70 -1.00 -12.22
N ILE A 76 3.82 -2.26 -11.86
CA ILE A 76 4.38 -3.33 -12.67
C ILE A 76 3.39 -4.49 -12.64
N VAL A 77 3.14 -5.11 -13.78
CA VAL A 77 2.37 -6.36 -13.85
C VAL A 77 3.19 -7.47 -14.51
N LEU A 78 3.19 -8.66 -13.91
CA LEU A 78 3.82 -9.86 -14.42
C LEU A 78 2.74 -10.86 -14.79
N ASN A 79 2.80 -11.38 -16.02
CA ASN A 79 1.89 -12.44 -16.42
C ASN A 79 2.51 -13.37 -17.46
N THR A 80 2.08 -14.61 -17.48
CA THR A 80 2.39 -15.59 -18.53
C THR A 80 1.42 -15.46 -19.71
N ASP A 81 0.25 -14.86 -19.51
CA ASP A 81 -0.73 -14.56 -20.56
C ASP A 81 -0.47 -13.17 -21.18
N LYS A 82 -0.07 -13.16 -22.45
CA LYS A 82 0.17 -11.91 -23.20
C LYS A 82 -1.09 -11.10 -23.45
N GLN A 83 -2.23 -11.75 -23.67
CA GLN A 83 -3.48 -11.06 -23.94
C GLN A 83 -3.95 -10.30 -22.71
N ALA A 84 -3.76 -10.88 -21.52
CA ALA A 84 -4.03 -10.20 -20.26
C ALA A 84 -3.12 -8.97 -20.08
N LEU A 85 -1.82 -9.09 -20.39
CA LEU A 85 -0.88 -7.97 -20.27
C LEU A 85 -1.22 -6.79 -21.20
N HIS A 86 -1.65 -7.05 -22.43
CA HIS A 86 -2.02 -6.00 -23.37
C HIS A 86 -3.18 -5.12 -22.89
N LYS A 87 -4.05 -5.64 -22.00
CA LYS A 87 -5.17 -4.90 -21.42
C LYS A 87 -4.76 -3.99 -20.27
N SER A 88 -3.60 -4.22 -19.66
CA SER A 88 -3.13 -3.44 -18.51
C SER A 88 -2.62 -2.06 -18.93
N THR A 89 -2.89 -1.06 -18.08
CA THR A 89 -2.39 0.32 -18.20
C THR A 89 -1.18 0.61 -17.30
N ALA A 90 -0.65 -0.39 -16.60
CA ALA A 90 0.54 -0.23 -15.76
C ALA A 90 1.76 0.26 -16.55
N GLN A 91 2.64 1.04 -15.90
CA GLN A 91 3.82 1.62 -16.55
C GLN A 91 4.72 0.53 -17.13
N LEU A 92 4.84 -0.61 -16.44
CA LEU A 92 5.62 -1.76 -16.91
C LEU A 92 4.77 -3.04 -16.98
N ARG A 93 4.80 -3.69 -18.15
CA ARG A 93 4.10 -4.94 -18.44
C ARG A 93 5.11 -6.01 -18.81
N VAL A 94 5.19 -7.06 -18.00
CA VAL A 94 6.31 -8.01 -18.02
C VAL A 94 5.79 -9.40 -18.39
N PRO A 95 5.94 -9.83 -19.65
CA PRO A 95 5.54 -11.17 -20.09
C PRO A 95 6.57 -12.21 -19.63
N ILE A 96 6.26 -13.03 -18.64
CA ILE A 96 7.18 -14.05 -18.10
C ILE A 96 6.94 -15.44 -18.69
N GLY A 97 7.94 -16.33 -18.61
CA GLY A 97 7.85 -17.74 -19.00
C GLY A 97 7.51 -17.95 -20.46
N GLN A 98 8.12 -17.16 -21.35
CA GLN A 98 7.78 -17.17 -22.77
C GLN A 98 8.15 -18.48 -23.45
N LYS A 99 9.25 -19.11 -23.03
CA LYS A 99 9.67 -20.41 -23.58
C LYS A 99 8.77 -21.53 -23.06
N ILE A 100 8.34 -21.46 -21.80
CA ILE A 100 7.52 -22.48 -21.16
C ILE A 100 6.05 -22.44 -21.62
N THR A 101 5.47 -21.24 -21.73
CA THR A 101 4.02 -21.08 -21.90
C THR A 101 3.59 -20.68 -23.30
N GLY A 102 4.53 -20.24 -24.15
CA GLY A 102 4.22 -19.62 -25.44
C GLY A 102 3.40 -18.33 -25.34
N GLY A 103 3.26 -17.75 -24.14
CA GLY A 103 2.41 -16.58 -23.89
C GLY A 103 0.93 -16.89 -23.69
N LEU A 104 0.55 -18.15 -23.47
CA LEU A 104 -0.85 -18.61 -23.33
C LEU A 104 -1.31 -18.77 -21.87
N GLY A 105 -0.44 -18.43 -20.90
CA GLY A 105 -0.76 -18.58 -19.48
C GLY A 105 -0.26 -19.89 -18.85
N ALA A 106 -0.39 -19.99 -17.53
CA ALA A 106 0.06 -21.14 -16.74
C ALA A 106 -0.98 -22.27 -16.58
N GLY A 107 -2.17 -22.15 -17.20
CA GLY A 107 -3.20 -23.20 -17.17
C GLY A 107 -3.71 -23.57 -15.78
N GLY A 108 -3.63 -22.66 -14.79
CA GLY A 108 -4.02 -22.94 -13.41
C GLY A 108 -3.00 -23.76 -12.60
N ASN A 109 -1.82 -24.08 -13.17
CA ASN A 109 -0.77 -24.83 -12.50
C ASN A 109 0.28 -23.90 -11.87
N PRO A 110 0.42 -23.86 -10.52
CA PRO A 110 1.39 -23.01 -9.84
C PRO A 110 2.85 -23.29 -10.23
N ALA A 111 3.21 -24.55 -10.47
CA ALA A 111 4.58 -24.93 -10.83
C ALA A 111 5.00 -24.31 -12.17
N VAL A 112 4.07 -24.17 -13.11
CA VAL A 112 4.31 -23.47 -14.38
C VAL A 112 4.53 -21.98 -14.15
N GLY A 113 3.76 -21.35 -13.27
CA GLY A 113 3.94 -19.95 -12.88
C GLY A 113 5.27 -19.69 -12.18
N GLU A 114 5.69 -20.61 -11.31
CA GLU A 114 6.97 -20.56 -10.58
C GLU A 114 8.14 -20.67 -11.56
N ASN A 115 8.13 -21.68 -12.43
CA ASN A 115 9.17 -21.86 -13.44
C ASN A 115 9.21 -20.71 -14.45
N ALA A 116 8.06 -20.14 -14.80
CA ALA A 116 7.98 -18.95 -15.64
C ALA A 116 8.66 -17.73 -15.01
N ALA A 117 8.48 -17.52 -13.70
CA ALA A 117 9.16 -16.45 -12.99
C ALA A 117 10.67 -16.70 -12.86
N LYS A 118 11.07 -17.96 -12.60
CA LYS A 118 12.48 -18.38 -12.54
C LYS A 118 13.20 -18.22 -13.88
N GLU A 119 12.54 -18.55 -15.00
CA GLU A 119 13.06 -18.33 -16.36
C GLU A 119 13.46 -16.85 -16.57
N ASP A 120 12.70 -15.94 -15.97
CA ASP A 120 12.84 -14.49 -16.12
C ASP A 120 13.46 -13.78 -14.90
N ALA A 121 14.07 -14.54 -13.97
CA ALA A 121 14.54 -14.02 -12.67
C ALA A 121 15.47 -12.80 -12.83
N GLU A 122 16.45 -12.85 -13.73
CA GLU A 122 17.37 -11.73 -13.97
C GLU A 122 16.66 -10.45 -14.44
N ARG A 123 15.59 -10.61 -15.22
CA ARG A 123 14.78 -9.46 -15.66
C ARG A 123 13.95 -8.92 -14.50
N ILE A 124 13.38 -9.79 -13.68
CA ILE A 124 12.65 -9.39 -12.47
C ILE A 124 13.58 -8.65 -11.50
N SER A 125 14.79 -9.18 -11.25
CA SER A 125 15.80 -8.53 -10.39
C SER A 125 16.18 -7.13 -10.88
N ARG A 126 16.33 -6.92 -12.19
CA ARG A 126 16.57 -5.59 -12.76
C ARG A 126 15.39 -4.64 -12.56
N ILE A 127 14.17 -5.17 -12.65
CA ILE A 127 12.95 -4.37 -12.47
C ILE A 127 12.79 -3.94 -11.02
N ILE A 128 13.08 -4.79 -10.03
CA ILE A 128 12.94 -4.46 -8.61
C ILE A 128 14.10 -3.63 -8.07
N SER A 129 15.28 -3.69 -8.71
CA SER A 129 16.48 -2.95 -8.30
C SER A 129 16.22 -1.46 -8.04
N GLY A 130 16.82 -0.93 -6.97
CA GLY A 130 16.67 0.47 -6.55
C GLY A 130 15.35 0.79 -5.82
N ALA A 131 14.48 -0.19 -5.59
CA ALA A 131 13.30 0.03 -4.73
C ALA A 131 13.67 0.01 -3.25
N ASN A 132 13.10 0.92 -2.47
CA ASN A 132 13.12 0.84 -1.01
C ASN A 132 12.06 -0.16 -0.50
N MET A 133 10.93 -0.23 -1.21
CA MET A 133 9.81 -1.10 -0.88
C MET A 133 9.23 -1.75 -2.15
N VAL A 134 8.94 -3.04 -2.06
CA VAL A 134 8.18 -3.79 -3.06
C VAL A 134 6.90 -4.32 -2.41
N ILE A 135 5.76 -3.99 -3.01
CA ILE A 135 4.46 -4.51 -2.61
C ILE A 135 3.98 -5.48 -3.69
N ILE A 136 3.80 -6.75 -3.33
CA ILE A 136 3.36 -7.81 -4.23
C ILE A 136 1.87 -8.02 -4.04
N THR A 137 1.11 -8.00 -5.14
CA THR A 137 -0.32 -8.32 -5.11
C THR A 137 -0.64 -9.46 -6.07
N ALA A 138 -1.44 -10.42 -5.59
CA ALA A 138 -1.81 -11.61 -6.35
C ALA A 138 -3.15 -12.18 -5.87
N GLY A 139 -3.91 -12.76 -6.79
CA GLY A 139 -4.98 -13.70 -6.45
C GLY A 139 -4.41 -15.12 -6.39
N MET A 140 -4.43 -15.72 -5.21
CA MET A 140 -3.89 -17.06 -4.97
C MET A 140 -4.84 -18.14 -5.49
N GLY A 141 -4.31 -19.32 -5.77
CA GLY A 141 -5.06 -20.48 -6.27
C GLY A 141 -5.01 -20.67 -7.79
N GLY A 142 -4.67 -19.62 -8.55
CA GLY A 142 -4.35 -19.71 -9.97
C GLY A 142 -2.94 -20.28 -10.25
N GLY A 143 -2.53 -20.32 -11.51
CA GLY A 143 -1.18 -20.78 -11.87
C GLY A 143 -0.12 -19.69 -11.73
N THR A 144 -0.31 -18.58 -12.47
CA THR A 144 0.70 -17.52 -12.53
C THR A 144 0.88 -16.80 -11.20
N GLY A 145 -0.20 -16.26 -10.60
CA GLY A 145 -0.12 -15.49 -9.35
C GLY A 145 0.51 -16.30 -8.21
N THR A 146 -0.03 -17.49 -7.96
CA THR A 146 0.44 -18.42 -6.91
C THR A 146 1.91 -18.83 -7.09
N GLY A 147 2.34 -19.09 -8.33
CA GLY A 147 3.70 -19.55 -8.61
C GLY A 147 4.73 -18.43 -8.69
N SER A 148 4.37 -17.28 -9.27
CA SER A 148 5.32 -16.19 -9.49
C SER A 148 5.49 -15.27 -8.29
N ALA A 149 4.45 -15.06 -7.47
CA ALA A 149 4.52 -14.15 -6.33
C ALA A 149 5.62 -14.54 -5.32
N PRO A 150 5.78 -15.82 -4.91
CA PRO A 150 6.89 -16.22 -4.04
C PRO A 150 8.27 -15.95 -4.63
N VAL A 151 8.44 -16.14 -5.94
CA VAL A 151 9.73 -15.89 -6.62
C VAL A 151 10.05 -14.40 -6.64
N VAL A 152 9.07 -13.54 -6.92
CA VAL A 152 9.26 -12.07 -6.85
C VAL A 152 9.61 -11.64 -5.41
N ALA A 153 8.96 -12.25 -4.41
CA ALA A 153 9.22 -11.99 -3.01
C ALA A 153 10.66 -12.38 -2.63
N GLU A 154 11.09 -13.59 -2.99
CA GLU A 154 12.44 -14.10 -2.75
C GLU A 154 13.50 -13.18 -3.34
N LEU A 155 13.33 -12.77 -4.61
CA LEU A 155 14.26 -11.85 -5.29
C LEU A 155 14.31 -10.47 -4.61
N SER A 156 13.18 -9.98 -4.09
CA SER A 156 13.09 -8.69 -3.41
C SER A 156 13.74 -8.74 -2.02
N HIS A 157 13.44 -9.80 -1.26
CA HIS A 157 14.01 -10.03 0.06
C HIS A 157 15.53 -10.22 0.00
N ASN A 158 16.02 -11.02 -0.96
CA ASN A 158 17.46 -11.22 -1.20
C ASN A 158 18.19 -9.93 -1.60
N ALA A 159 17.47 -8.96 -2.19
CA ALA A 159 18.00 -7.64 -2.52
C ALA A 159 17.94 -6.64 -1.33
N GLY A 160 17.48 -7.07 -0.14
CA GLY A 160 17.35 -6.22 1.05
C GLY A 160 16.20 -5.23 1.00
N ILE A 161 15.24 -5.43 0.09
CA ILE A 161 14.09 -4.54 -0.12
C ILE A 161 12.99 -4.92 0.88
N LEU A 162 12.36 -3.92 1.51
CA LEU A 162 11.18 -4.17 2.35
C LEU A 162 10.06 -4.76 1.49
N THR A 163 9.73 -6.02 1.74
CA THR A 163 8.86 -6.81 0.86
C THR A 163 7.56 -7.14 1.57
N ILE A 164 6.46 -6.56 1.09
CA ILE A 164 5.12 -6.76 1.63
C ILE A 164 4.28 -7.48 0.57
N ALA A 165 3.50 -8.48 0.98
CA ALA A 165 2.53 -9.12 0.09
C ALA A 165 1.10 -8.87 0.57
N VAL A 166 0.23 -8.45 -0.36
CA VAL A 166 -1.21 -8.29 -0.13
C VAL A 166 -1.95 -9.16 -1.15
N VAL A 167 -2.49 -10.29 -0.69
CA VAL A 167 -3.00 -11.35 -1.57
C VAL A 167 -4.40 -11.79 -1.17
N THR A 168 -5.16 -12.33 -2.12
CA THR A 168 -6.47 -12.94 -1.84
C THR A 168 -6.42 -14.46 -1.94
N THR A 169 -7.23 -15.15 -1.13
CA THR A 169 -7.51 -16.59 -1.32
C THR A 169 -8.83 -16.76 -2.07
N PRO A 170 -8.98 -17.83 -2.87
CA PRO A 170 -10.18 -18.05 -3.69
C PRO A 170 -11.42 -18.24 -2.81
N PHE A 171 -12.61 -18.04 -3.39
CA PHE A 171 -13.86 -18.41 -2.73
C PHE A 171 -13.98 -19.93 -2.61
N GLU A 172 -14.71 -20.43 -1.60
CA GLU A 172 -14.96 -21.87 -1.43
C GLU A 172 -15.57 -22.51 -2.70
N PHE A 173 -16.46 -21.80 -3.39
CA PHE A 173 -17.13 -22.30 -4.60
C PHE A 173 -16.20 -22.45 -5.81
N GLU A 174 -15.02 -21.80 -5.81
CA GLU A 174 -14.04 -21.94 -6.90
C GLU A 174 -13.38 -23.33 -6.92
N GLY A 175 -13.61 -24.12 -5.86
CA GLY A 175 -13.25 -25.51 -5.78
C GLY A 175 -11.97 -25.78 -5.01
N LYS A 176 -11.91 -26.96 -4.42
CA LYS A 176 -10.84 -27.39 -3.52
C LYS A 176 -9.43 -27.28 -4.12
N VAL A 177 -9.25 -27.62 -5.40
CA VAL A 177 -7.94 -27.57 -6.06
C VAL A 177 -7.36 -26.15 -6.05
N ARG A 178 -8.19 -25.12 -6.28
CA ARG A 178 -7.73 -23.72 -6.20
C ARG A 178 -7.36 -23.34 -4.77
N MET A 179 -8.13 -23.77 -3.78
CA MET A 179 -7.81 -23.52 -2.38
C MET A 179 -6.51 -24.20 -1.96
N ASP A 180 -6.32 -25.47 -2.31
CA ASP A 180 -5.09 -26.23 -2.00
C ASP A 180 -3.85 -25.55 -2.62
N ASN A 181 -3.95 -25.15 -3.90
CA ASN A 181 -2.92 -24.36 -4.58
C ASN A 181 -2.63 -23.04 -3.84
N ALA A 182 -3.68 -22.32 -3.41
CA ALA A 182 -3.52 -21.06 -2.70
C ALA A 182 -2.76 -21.25 -1.39
N MET A 183 -3.09 -22.29 -0.62
CA MET A 183 -2.44 -22.60 0.65
C MET A 183 -0.97 -22.98 0.47
N GLU A 184 -0.63 -23.78 -0.55
CA GLU A 184 0.76 -24.10 -0.87
C GLU A 184 1.55 -22.85 -1.29
N GLY A 185 0.98 -22.01 -2.14
CA GLY A 185 1.59 -20.76 -2.56
C GLY A 185 1.80 -19.77 -1.41
N LEU A 186 0.84 -19.69 -0.49
CA LEU A 186 0.96 -18.85 0.72
C LEU A 186 2.11 -19.32 1.62
N GLU A 187 2.31 -20.62 1.78
CA GLU A 187 3.42 -21.14 2.59
C GLU A 187 4.78 -20.74 2.00
N LYS A 188 4.94 -20.87 0.68
CA LYS A 188 6.15 -20.39 -0.01
C LYS A 188 6.31 -18.87 0.11
N LEU A 189 5.21 -18.12 0.00
CA LEU A 189 5.24 -16.66 0.06
C LEU A 189 5.64 -16.15 1.46
N ARG A 190 5.11 -16.75 2.54
CA ARG A 190 5.43 -16.41 3.94
C ARG A 190 6.92 -16.40 4.24
N GLN A 191 7.66 -17.32 3.63
CA GLN A 191 9.09 -17.48 3.87
C GLN A 191 9.93 -16.35 3.24
N ASN A 192 9.34 -15.56 2.34
CA ASN A 192 10.05 -14.63 1.48
C ASN A 192 9.55 -13.17 1.60
N VAL A 193 8.68 -12.88 2.57
CA VAL A 193 8.12 -11.54 2.79
C VAL A 193 8.32 -11.09 4.23
N ASP A 194 8.46 -9.79 4.42
CA ASP A 194 8.52 -9.18 5.74
C ASP A 194 7.15 -9.12 6.40
N SER A 195 6.11 -8.90 5.59
CA SER A 195 4.71 -8.81 6.01
C SER A 195 3.80 -9.43 4.96
N LEU A 196 2.84 -10.26 5.41
CA LEU A 196 1.86 -10.92 4.56
C LEU A 196 0.45 -10.59 5.01
N ILE A 197 -0.29 -9.86 4.18
CA ILE A 197 -1.72 -9.59 4.37
C ILE A 197 -2.50 -10.54 3.47
N VAL A 198 -3.24 -11.45 4.08
CA VAL A 198 -4.11 -12.41 3.37
C VAL A 198 -5.56 -11.97 3.52
N LEU A 199 -6.25 -11.80 2.39
CA LEU A 199 -7.65 -11.39 2.30
C LEU A 199 -8.50 -12.57 1.81
N PRO A 200 -9.23 -13.28 2.69
CA PRO A 200 -10.05 -14.40 2.26
C PRO A 200 -11.30 -13.92 1.53
N ASN A 201 -11.48 -14.33 0.27
CA ASN A 201 -12.63 -13.90 -0.53
C ASN A 201 -13.98 -14.25 0.12
N ASP A 202 -14.07 -15.34 0.89
CA ASP A 202 -15.31 -15.69 1.60
C ASP A 202 -15.66 -14.71 2.72
N LEU A 203 -14.66 -14.14 3.41
CA LEU A 203 -14.89 -13.09 4.42
C LEU A 203 -15.29 -11.77 3.78
N ILE A 204 -14.72 -11.49 2.60
CA ILE A 204 -15.12 -10.38 1.75
C ILE A 204 -16.60 -10.52 1.35
N PHE A 205 -17.01 -11.71 0.94
CA PHE A 205 -18.39 -12.00 0.58
C PHE A 205 -19.37 -11.76 1.73
N LYS A 206 -19.09 -12.31 2.93
CA LYS A 206 -19.92 -12.07 4.13
C LYS A 206 -20.06 -10.58 4.47
N ALA A 207 -18.97 -9.81 4.34
CA ALA A 207 -19.02 -8.37 4.57
C ALA A 207 -19.98 -7.65 3.62
N VAL A 208 -20.06 -8.12 2.37
CA VAL A 208 -20.93 -7.56 1.34
C VAL A 208 -22.37 -8.04 1.47
N GLU A 209 -22.62 -9.31 1.82
CA GLU A 209 -23.98 -9.83 2.04
C GLU A 209 -24.74 -9.02 3.10
N ASN A 210 -24.07 -8.62 4.16
CA ASN A 210 -24.64 -7.75 5.20
C ASN A 210 -25.09 -6.37 4.67
N VAL A 211 -24.63 -5.97 3.49
CA VAL A 211 -24.91 -4.66 2.87
C VAL A 211 -25.87 -4.78 1.67
N ASP A 212 -25.67 -5.76 0.77
CA ASP A 212 -26.53 -5.97 -0.40
C ASP A 212 -26.51 -7.44 -0.87
N HIS A 213 -27.64 -8.13 -0.69
CA HIS A 213 -27.82 -9.55 -1.03
C HIS A 213 -27.89 -9.84 -2.55
N ARG A 214 -27.75 -8.83 -3.43
CA ARG A 214 -27.93 -8.99 -4.89
C ARG A 214 -26.68 -8.79 -5.72
N MET A 215 -25.50 -8.62 -5.12
CA MET A 215 -24.27 -8.42 -5.87
C MET A 215 -23.97 -9.59 -6.81
N THR A 216 -23.70 -9.28 -8.07
CA THR A 216 -23.23 -10.24 -9.08
C THR A 216 -21.80 -10.69 -8.78
N PHE A 217 -21.40 -11.86 -9.31
CA PHE A 217 -20.03 -12.36 -9.19
C PHE A 217 -18.97 -11.34 -9.61
N ARG A 218 -19.24 -10.57 -10.68
CA ARG A 218 -18.30 -9.55 -11.17
C ARG A 218 -18.13 -8.41 -10.18
N GLU A 219 -19.19 -8.02 -9.47
CA GLU A 219 -19.15 -6.97 -8.46
C GLU A 219 -18.38 -7.43 -7.21
N GLN A 220 -18.50 -8.71 -6.84
CA GLN A 220 -17.74 -9.28 -5.73
C GLN A 220 -16.22 -9.29 -5.99
N PHE A 221 -15.79 -9.71 -7.19
CA PHE A 221 -14.36 -9.62 -7.56
C PHE A 221 -13.87 -8.17 -7.56
N LYS A 222 -14.66 -7.23 -8.08
CA LYS A 222 -14.32 -5.80 -8.01
C LYS A 222 -14.21 -5.29 -6.58
N PHE A 223 -15.05 -5.78 -5.67
CA PHE A 223 -15.00 -5.41 -4.26
C PHE A 223 -13.75 -5.99 -3.59
N ALA A 224 -13.37 -7.24 -3.90
CA ALA A 224 -12.11 -7.82 -3.46
C ALA A 224 -10.89 -7.04 -3.98
N ASP A 225 -10.90 -6.66 -5.26
CA ASP A 225 -9.88 -5.76 -5.86
C ASP A 225 -9.84 -4.41 -5.13
N GLY A 226 -11.00 -3.89 -4.70
CA GLY A 226 -11.11 -2.65 -3.92
C GLY A 226 -10.49 -2.76 -2.52
N LEU A 227 -10.60 -3.91 -1.86
CA LEU A 227 -9.94 -4.16 -0.58
C LEU A 227 -8.42 -4.34 -0.73
N LEU A 228 -7.97 -5.03 -1.78
CA LEU A 228 -6.55 -5.08 -2.15
C LEU A 228 -6.01 -3.66 -2.38
N CYS A 229 -6.74 -2.85 -3.15
CA CYS A 229 -6.42 -1.45 -3.37
C CYS A 229 -6.34 -0.68 -2.05
N ALA A 230 -7.33 -0.81 -1.17
CA ALA A 230 -7.35 -0.10 0.12
C ALA A 230 -6.15 -0.46 1.01
N GLY A 231 -5.75 -1.73 1.07
CA GLY A 231 -4.57 -2.15 1.83
C GLY A 231 -3.27 -1.55 1.29
N VAL A 232 -3.06 -1.65 -0.03
CA VAL A 232 -1.86 -1.11 -0.67
C VAL A 232 -1.83 0.43 -0.62
N LYS A 233 -2.97 1.06 -0.93
CA LYS A 233 -3.15 2.51 -0.85
C LYS A 233 -2.87 3.01 0.56
N GLY A 234 -3.38 2.33 1.58
CA GLY A 234 -3.18 2.69 2.97
C GLY A 234 -1.71 2.72 3.39
N ILE A 235 -0.90 1.77 2.92
CA ILE A 235 0.53 1.70 3.21
C ILE A 235 1.31 2.76 2.41
N THR A 236 0.93 2.96 1.15
CA THR A 236 1.67 3.83 0.23
C THR A 236 1.43 5.30 0.50
N GLU A 237 0.19 5.71 0.78
CA GLU A 237 -0.15 7.11 1.06
C GLU A 237 0.51 7.64 2.33
N LEU A 238 0.74 6.79 3.34
CA LEU A 238 1.48 7.17 4.55
C LEU A 238 2.91 7.63 4.26
N ILE A 239 3.49 7.23 3.13
CA ILE A 239 4.86 7.56 2.73
C ILE A 239 4.86 8.63 1.62
N THR A 240 3.92 8.55 0.68
CA THR A 240 3.96 9.34 -0.56
C THR A 240 3.12 10.61 -0.51
N GLN A 241 2.15 10.71 0.40
CA GLN A 241 1.26 11.88 0.52
C GLN A 241 1.59 12.67 1.78
N PRO A 242 1.87 13.98 1.68
CA PRO A 242 2.04 14.82 2.84
C PRO A 242 0.68 15.07 3.52
N GLY A 243 0.52 14.59 4.75
CA GLY A 243 -0.51 14.97 5.72
C GLY A 243 0.05 15.80 6.88
N ASP A 244 -0.84 16.21 7.79
CA ASP A 244 -0.50 17.01 8.98
C ASP A 244 0.37 16.21 9.99
N ILE A 245 0.23 14.88 10.00
CA ILE A 245 1.05 13.95 10.77
C ILE A 245 1.58 12.90 9.80
N ASN A 246 2.82 13.07 9.34
CA ASN A 246 3.47 12.11 8.45
C ASN A 246 4.31 11.11 9.22
N LEU A 247 4.27 9.86 8.77
CA LEU A 247 5.26 8.85 9.12
C LEU A 247 6.38 8.88 8.09
N ASP A 248 7.62 8.68 8.52
CA ASP A 248 8.72 8.48 7.59
C ASP A 248 8.80 7.01 7.14
N PHE A 249 9.59 6.75 6.09
CA PHE A 249 9.80 5.39 5.63
C PHE A 249 10.47 4.49 6.68
N ALA A 250 11.30 5.05 7.56
CA ALA A 250 11.99 4.27 8.58
C ALA A 250 11.03 3.75 9.65
N ASP A 251 10.02 4.53 10.02
CA ASP A 251 8.94 4.15 10.93
C ASP A 251 8.06 3.06 10.32
N VAL A 252 7.62 3.23 9.06
CA VAL A 252 6.86 2.20 8.35
C VAL A 252 7.67 0.92 8.24
N ARG A 253 8.96 1.02 7.89
CA ARG A 253 9.88 -0.13 7.82
C ARG A 253 10.01 -0.81 9.18
N LYS A 254 10.18 -0.07 10.27
CA LYS A 254 10.32 -0.65 11.63
C LYS A 254 9.08 -1.45 12.05
N ILE A 255 7.90 -0.98 11.68
CA ILE A 255 6.64 -1.65 11.97
C ILE A 255 6.49 -2.90 11.08
N MET A 256 6.64 -2.75 9.77
CA MET A 256 6.35 -3.82 8.80
C MET A 256 7.45 -4.88 8.67
N TYR A 257 8.71 -4.54 9.01
CA TYR A 257 9.83 -5.47 8.88
C TYR A 257 9.66 -6.66 9.84
N GLY A 258 9.65 -7.87 9.28
CA GLY A 258 9.47 -9.13 10.01
C GLY A 258 8.19 -9.17 10.85
N SER A 259 7.11 -8.51 10.44
CA SER A 259 5.81 -8.63 11.12
C SER A 259 5.13 -9.96 10.84
N GLY A 260 5.48 -10.63 9.74
CA GLY A 260 4.87 -11.88 9.31
C GLY A 260 3.42 -11.67 8.91
N ASP A 261 2.54 -12.62 9.25
CA ASP A 261 1.12 -12.50 8.93
C ASP A 261 0.52 -11.24 9.59
N SER A 262 -0.14 -10.43 8.78
CA SER A 262 -0.76 -9.16 9.17
C SER A 262 -2.21 -9.13 8.71
N ILE A 263 -3.01 -8.26 9.33
CA ILE A 263 -4.45 -8.16 9.06
C ILE A 263 -4.80 -6.73 8.71
N LEU A 264 -5.79 -6.56 7.86
CA LEU A 264 -6.26 -5.27 7.38
C LEU A 264 -7.71 -5.04 7.83
N GLY A 265 -7.90 -3.99 8.63
CA GLY A 265 -9.22 -3.44 8.94
C GLY A 265 -9.44 -2.14 8.17
N VAL A 266 -10.59 -2.00 7.52
CA VAL A 266 -10.98 -0.76 6.84
C VAL A 266 -12.37 -0.36 7.30
N GLY A 267 -12.51 0.87 7.76
CA GLY A 267 -13.79 1.46 8.13
C GLY A 267 -13.97 2.85 7.53
N LYS A 268 -15.22 3.28 7.42
CA LYS A 268 -15.60 4.61 6.91
C LYS A 268 -16.74 5.13 7.76
N GLY A 269 -16.68 6.40 8.14
CA GLY A 269 -17.75 7.07 8.86
C GLY A 269 -18.05 8.44 8.28
N LYS A 270 -19.26 8.95 8.52
CA LYS A 270 -19.69 10.29 8.05
C LYS A 270 -20.50 11.02 9.11
N GLY A 271 -20.60 12.35 8.98
CA GLY A 271 -21.40 13.18 9.88
C GLY A 271 -20.81 13.29 11.30
N GLY A 272 -21.66 13.56 12.29
CA GLY A 272 -21.24 13.81 13.68
C GLY A 272 -20.72 12.59 14.42
N ASN A 273 -20.96 11.37 13.93
CA ASN A 273 -20.47 10.12 14.52
C ASN A 273 -19.37 9.46 13.66
N ARG A 274 -18.74 10.23 12.76
CA ARG A 274 -17.80 9.69 11.76
C ARG A 274 -16.63 8.93 12.36
N VAL A 275 -16.14 9.36 13.53
CA VAL A 275 -15.02 8.71 14.23
C VAL A 275 -15.40 7.31 14.68
N ASN A 276 -16.48 7.17 15.45
CA ASN A 276 -16.93 5.88 15.97
C ASN A 276 -17.30 4.92 14.83
N GLU A 277 -18.04 5.39 13.82
CA GLU A 277 -18.39 4.57 12.65
C GLU A 277 -17.15 4.07 11.89
N ALA A 278 -16.15 4.93 11.70
CA ALA A 278 -14.91 4.53 11.02
C ALA A 278 -14.11 3.52 11.84
N VAL A 279 -14.01 3.72 13.16
CA VAL A 279 -13.26 2.83 14.05
C VAL A 279 -13.97 1.48 14.23
N GLU A 280 -15.27 1.48 14.51
CA GLU A 280 -16.07 0.25 14.60
C GLU A 280 -16.01 -0.53 13.28
N GLY A 281 -16.15 0.14 12.15
CA GLY A 281 -16.04 -0.52 10.84
C GLY A 281 -14.64 -1.09 10.57
N ALA A 282 -13.58 -0.48 11.11
CA ALA A 282 -12.22 -0.99 10.98
C ALA A 282 -11.95 -2.19 11.91
N ILE A 283 -12.47 -2.17 13.14
CA ILE A 283 -12.20 -3.19 14.18
C ILE A 283 -13.14 -4.38 14.09
N ALA A 284 -14.42 -4.15 13.78
CA ALA A 284 -15.43 -5.19 13.59
C ALA A 284 -15.49 -5.68 12.13
N ASN A 285 -14.43 -5.42 11.34
CA ASN A 285 -14.40 -5.81 9.93
C ASN A 285 -14.43 -7.34 9.80
N PRO A 286 -15.30 -7.93 8.96
CA PRO A 286 -15.35 -9.38 8.76
C PRO A 286 -14.03 -10.01 8.29
N LEU A 287 -13.12 -9.22 7.70
CA LEU A 287 -11.75 -9.64 7.41
C LEU A 287 -10.94 -10.02 8.68
N LEU A 288 -11.40 -9.59 9.85
CA LEU A 288 -10.83 -9.86 11.18
C LEU A 288 -11.56 -11.00 11.92
N GLU A 289 -12.63 -11.61 11.37
CA GLU A 289 -13.52 -12.57 12.09
C GLU A 289 -12.77 -13.71 12.81
N ASN A 290 -11.65 -14.17 12.24
CA ASN A 290 -10.86 -15.29 12.77
C ASN A 290 -9.53 -14.87 13.41
N ARG A 291 -9.25 -13.57 13.41
CA ARG A 291 -8.02 -12.98 13.95
C ARG A 291 -8.39 -11.65 14.60
N GLN A 292 -8.68 -11.70 15.89
CA GLN A 292 -8.99 -10.50 16.65
C GLN A 292 -7.79 -9.54 16.60
N ILE A 293 -8.07 -8.23 16.61
CA ILE A 293 -7.03 -7.20 16.79
C ILE A 293 -6.34 -7.35 18.16
N ASP A 294 -7.00 -8.02 19.11
CA ASP A 294 -6.45 -8.44 20.39
C ASP A 294 -5.15 -9.25 20.23
N GLY A 295 -4.07 -8.77 20.87
CA GLY A 295 -2.74 -9.36 20.82
C GLY A 295 -1.87 -8.87 19.65
N ALA A 296 -2.33 -7.91 18.84
CA ALA A 296 -1.52 -7.29 17.80
C ALA A 296 -0.34 -6.50 18.41
N ARG A 297 0.88 -6.99 18.20
CA ARG A 297 2.11 -6.34 18.74
C ARG A 297 2.52 -5.08 17.99
N LYS A 298 2.07 -4.93 16.75
CA LYS A 298 2.45 -3.85 15.84
C LYS A 298 1.18 -3.39 15.10
N ILE A 299 0.90 -2.09 15.14
CA ILE A 299 -0.29 -1.49 14.54
C ILE A 299 0.15 -0.32 13.67
N LEU A 300 -0.30 -0.29 12.42
CA LEU A 300 -0.17 0.84 11.52
C LEU A 300 -1.57 1.40 11.26
N ILE A 301 -1.76 2.68 11.52
CA ILE A 301 -3.06 3.36 11.35
C ILE A 301 -2.89 4.42 10.27
N ASN A 302 -3.68 4.32 9.19
CA ASN A 302 -3.82 5.39 8.22
C ASN A 302 -5.21 6.03 8.37
N ILE A 303 -5.24 7.36 8.53
CA ILE A 303 -6.47 8.13 8.67
C ILE A 303 -6.54 9.09 7.49
N THR A 304 -7.60 8.99 6.70
CA THR A 304 -7.83 9.86 5.54
C THR A 304 -9.18 10.55 5.69
N SER A 305 -9.20 11.88 5.55
CA SER A 305 -10.42 12.69 5.64
C SER A 305 -10.47 13.71 4.49
N ASN A 306 -11.68 13.93 3.95
CA ASN A 306 -11.93 14.94 2.90
C ASN A 306 -12.10 16.37 3.46
N GLY A 307 -11.85 16.56 4.76
CA GLY A 307 -11.89 17.84 5.45
C GLY A 307 -11.05 17.78 6.71
N ASN A 308 -10.97 18.88 7.44
CA ASN A 308 -10.13 18.96 8.64
C ASN A 308 -10.53 17.90 9.67
N LEU A 309 -9.53 17.24 10.22
CA LEU A 309 -9.64 16.41 11.41
C LEU A 309 -9.16 17.25 12.58
N ASP A 310 -9.98 17.36 13.61
CA ASP A 310 -9.54 18.02 14.82
C ASP A 310 -8.65 17.07 15.63
N LEU A 311 -7.79 17.64 16.49
CA LEU A 311 -6.86 16.85 17.30
C LEU A 311 -7.60 15.86 18.22
N GLU A 312 -8.77 16.26 18.73
CA GLU A 312 -9.64 15.43 19.57
C GLU A 312 -10.10 14.18 18.81
N GLU A 313 -10.61 14.33 17.59
CA GLU A 313 -11.01 13.19 16.75
C GLU A 313 -9.85 12.25 16.46
N THR A 314 -8.67 12.80 16.17
CA THR A 314 -7.46 11.99 15.93
C THR A 314 -7.07 11.20 17.18
N GLN A 315 -7.11 11.83 18.35
CA GLN A 315 -6.78 11.20 19.63
C GLN A 315 -7.79 10.11 19.99
N ASP A 316 -9.08 10.33 19.73
CA ASP A 316 -10.14 9.35 19.95
C ASP A 316 -9.95 8.11 19.07
N ILE A 317 -9.66 8.29 17.78
CA ILE A 317 -9.36 7.16 16.87
C ILE A 317 -8.22 6.31 17.42
N VAL A 318 -7.10 6.95 17.79
CA VAL A 318 -5.91 6.25 18.30
C VAL A 318 -6.23 5.54 19.63
N ASN A 319 -6.97 6.19 20.52
CA ASN A 319 -7.34 5.60 21.82
C ASN A 319 -8.25 4.40 21.64
N LEU A 320 -9.30 4.50 20.83
CA LEU A 320 -10.25 3.41 20.62
C LEU A 320 -9.55 2.19 20.00
N ILE A 321 -8.71 2.39 18.97
CA ILE A 321 -7.94 1.29 18.35
C ILE A 321 -6.98 0.64 19.35
N LYS A 322 -6.27 1.44 20.17
CA LYS A 322 -5.37 0.90 21.20
C LYS A 322 -6.11 0.08 22.25
N HIS A 323 -7.29 0.54 22.69
CA HIS A 323 -8.11 -0.19 23.66
C HIS A 323 -8.63 -1.51 23.10
N SER A 324 -8.92 -1.59 21.80
CA SER A 324 -9.37 -2.84 21.16
C SER A 324 -8.24 -3.81 20.79
N ALA A 325 -6.98 -3.37 20.86
CA ALA A 325 -5.80 -4.20 20.61
C ALA A 325 -5.09 -4.71 21.87
N SER A 326 -5.49 -4.18 23.03
CA SER A 326 -4.94 -4.52 24.36
C SER A 326 -5.81 -5.58 25.03
#